data_AF-A0A165E5W3-F1
#
_entry.id   AF-A0A165E5W3-F1
#
_cell.length_a   1.000
_cell.length_b   1.000
_cell.length_c   1.000
_cell.angle_alpha   90.00
_cell.angle_beta   90.00
_cell.angle_gamma   90.00
#
_symmetry.space_group_name_H-M   'P 1'
#
loop_
_entity.id
_entity.type
_entity.pdbx_description
1 polymer ?
#
loop_
_entity_poly.entity_id
_entity_poly.type
_entity_poly.pdbx_seq_one_letter_code
_entity_poly.pdbx_strand_id
1 'polypeptide(L)'
;MTRIREVIIYLRLDVQPPLLGALFNFLPPPERVSEMYVLDGRVRIRDAQTGFFRDVAVKLVGPVRDYVRDIIKQSGPETLTKLRIFEPLWTLVEQAEIPTLSKLEDLSIMAMEDRTLETNIFFRDRSKIPKFPGLKTLTFMRQRPTYPAADDHPGRYKLPPIVINPAQLATFIDVLGVKPTLILQGVVLPHAPQADLDALQSKIVTARLRADIRRPYPGQWYPAV
;
A
#
# COMPACT_ATOMS: atom_id res chain seq x y z
N MET A 1 20.08 29.52 -0.67
CA MET A 1 18.78 29.41 0.03
C MET A 1 18.41 27.93 0.13
N THR A 2 18.62 27.32 1.29
CA THR A 2 18.27 25.91 1.55
C THR A 2 16.77 25.83 1.81
N ARG A 3 15.97 25.40 0.82
CA ARG A 3 14.54 25.14 1.03
C ARG A 3 14.43 23.87 1.87
N ILE A 4 14.02 24.00 3.13
CA ILE A 4 13.65 22.86 3.96
C ILE A 4 12.42 22.21 3.29
N ARG A 5 12.60 21.01 2.74
CA ARG A 5 11.56 20.28 1.99
C ARG A 5 10.78 19.28 2.85
N GLU A 6 11.22 19.06 4.08
CA GLU A 6 10.70 18.02 4.94
C GLU A 6 10.79 18.46 6.40
N VAL A 7 9.69 18.30 7.13
CA VAL A 7 9.62 18.48 8.58
C VAL A 7 9.16 17.14 9.15
N ILE A 8 10.06 16.46 9.84
CA ILE A 8 9.81 15.15 10.47
C ILE A 8 9.65 15.40 11.97
N ILE A 9 8.49 15.06 12.53
CA ILE A 9 8.26 15.13 13.98
C ILE A 9 8.10 13.70 14.50
N TYR A 10 9.06 13.24 15.30
CA TYR A 10 8.99 11.96 15.98
C TYR A 10 8.23 12.11 17.30
N LEU A 11 6.93 11.84 17.29
CA LEU A 11 6.14 11.73 18.50
C LEU A 11 6.12 10.26 18.95
N ARG A 12 6.98 9.87 19.89
CA ARG A 12 6.77 8.59 20.60
C ARG A 12 5.57 8.76 21.52
N LEU A 13 4.45 8.15 21.17
CA LEU A 13 3.22 8.33 21.94
C LEU A 13 2.77 7.00 22.54
N ASP A 14 3.07 6.84 23.83
CA ASP A 14 2.12 6.26 24.78
C ASP A 14 1.09 7.38 25.06
N VAL A 15 0.08 7.51 24.19
CA VAL A 15 -0.58 8.80 23.91
C VAL A 15 -1.47 9.31 25.07
N GLN A 16 -1.14 10.47 25.63
CA GLN A 16 -2.07 11.25 26.47
C GLN A 16 -3.01 12.11 25.60
N PRO A 17 -4.30 12.31 25.98
CA PRO A 17 -5.31 13.02 25.18
C PRO A 17 -4.93 14.41 24.62
N PRO A 18 -4.18 15.28 25.32
CA PRO A 18 -3.81 16.61 24.79
C PRO A 18 -2.91 16.55 23.55
N LEU A 19 -2.11 15.49 23.40
CA LEU A 19 -1.15 15.34 22.31
C LEU A 19 -1.83 14.92 20.99
N LEU A 20 -3.01 14.30 21.06
CA LEU A 20 -3.81 13.97 19.87
C LEU A 20 -4.36 15.22 19.19
N GLY A 21 -4.85 16.20 19.97
CA GLY A 21 -5.32 17.47 19.42
C GLY A 21 -4.21 18.24 18.70
N ALA A 22 -3.03 18.32 19.32
CA ALA A 22 -1.85 18.95 18.71
C ALA A 22 -1.38 18.22 17.43
N LEU A 23 -1.49 16.88 17.41
CA LEU A 23 -1.19 16.07 16.24
C LEU A 23 -2.10 16.40 15.04
N PHE A 24 -3.41 16.53 15.25
CA PHE A 24 -4.34 16.85 14.16
C PHE A 24 -4.20 18.28 13.65
N ASN A 25 -3.72 19.22 14.48
CA ASN A 25 -3.34 20.55 14.02
C ASN A 25 -2.07 20.56 13.15
N PHE A 26 -1.22 19.52 13.27
CA PHE A 26 0.01 19.38 12.48
C PHE A 26 -0.24 18.72 11.11
N LEU A 27 -1.19 17.79 11.05
CA LEU A 27 -1.58 17.11 9.81
C LEU A 27 -2.44 18.04 8.93
N PRO A 28 -2.26 18.05 7.59
CA PRO A 28 -3.19 18.74 6.70
C PRO A 28 -4.63 18.25 6.88
N PRO A 29 -5.63 19.09 6.56
CA PRO A 29 -7.01 18.65 6.39
C PRO A 29 -7.10 17.47 5.39
N PRO A 30 -7.98 16.48 5.61
CA PRO A 30 -8.09 15.29 4.76
C PRO A 30 -8.19 15.63 3.27
N GLU A 31 -9.07 16.56 2.88
CA GLU A 31 -9.33 16.99 1.51
C GLU A 31 -8.11 17.55 0.76
N ARG A 32 -7.07 17.95 1.49
CA ARG A 32 -5.80 18.47 0.95
C ARG A 32 -4.72 17.40 0.80
N VAL A 33 -4.97 16.15 1.16
CA VAL A 33 -3.94 15.11 1.09
C VAL A 33 -3.78 14.61 -0.35
N SER A 34 -2.57 14.74 -0.89
CA SER A 34 -2.20 14.31 -2.25
C SER A 34 -1.47 12.97 -2.31
N GLU A 35 -0.70 12.63 -1.27
CA GLU A 35 -0.02 11.35 -1.15
C GLU A 35 -0.16 10.87 0.29
N MET A 36 -0.45 9.59 0.47
CA MET A 36 -0.56 8.97 1.79
C MET A 36 0.18 7.64 1.85
N TYR A 37 0.98 7.47 2.89
CA TYR A 37 1.73 6.27 3.23
C TYR A 37 1.34 5.84 4.64
N VAL A 38 0.59 4.75 4.72
CA VAL A 38 0.14 4.16 5.96
C VAL A 38 0.91 2.87 6.18
N LEU A 39 1.91 2.93 7.06
CA LEU A 39 2.71 1.81 7.50
C LEU A 39 2.26 1.40 8.91
N ASP A 40 2.59 0.18 9.33
CA ASP A 40 2.43 -0.16 10.74
C ASP A 40 3.24 0.81 11.63
N GLY A 41 2.54 1.48 12.55
CA GLY A 41 3.11 2.46 13.46
C GLY A 41 3.56 3.79 12.83
N ARG A 42 3.25 4.08 11.56
CA ARG A 42 3.66 5.35 10.92
C ARG A 42 2.70 5.80 9.82
N VAL A 43 2.34 7.08 9.85
CA VAL A 43 1.55 7.75 8.82
C VAL A 43 2.36 8.91 8.26
N ARG A 44 2.61 8.87 6.95
CA ARG A 44 3.27 9.96 6.23
C ARG A 44 2.35 10.46 5.12
N ILE A 45 2.11 11.76 5.10
CA ILE A 45 1.18 12.38 4.15
C ILE A 45 1.78 13.63 3.50
N ARG A 46 1.38 13.89 2.27
CA ARG A 46 1.78 15.08 1.51
C ARG A 46 0.60 16.03 1.34
N ASP A 47 0.78 17.27 1.79
CA ASP A 47 -0.19 18.33 1.56
C ASP A 47 -0.12 18.82 0.11
N ALA A 48 -1.24 18.78 -0.60
CA ALA A 48 -1.37 19.22 -1.99
C ALA A 48 -1.11 20.71 -2.15
N GLN A 49 -1.46 21.53 -1.15
CA GLN A 49 -1.33 22.98 -1.23
C GLN A 49 0.12 23.41 -1.03
N THR A 50 0.79 22.86 -0.01
CA THR A 50 2.15 23.28 0.35
C THR A 50 3.23 22.39 -0.28
N GLY A 51 2.87 21.21 -0.74
CA GLY A 51 3.77 20.21 -1.30
C GLY A 51 4.64 19.50 -0.25
N PHE A 52 4.55 19.87 1.03
CA PHE A 52 5.37 19.31 2.11
C PHE A 52 4.82 18.00 2.65
N PHE A 53 5.74 17.17 3.12
CA PHE A 53 5.40 15.99 3.89
C PHE A 53 5.20 16.29 5.37
N ARG A 54 4.26 15.58 5.97
CA ARG A 54 4.06 15.43 7.42
C ARG A 54 4.21 13.96 7.73
N ASP A 55 5.06 13.66 8.70
CA ASP A 55 5.39 12.29 9.06
C ASP A 55 5.22 12.11 10.56
N VAL A 56 4.44 11.10 10.93
CA VAL A 56 4.04 10.84 12.29
C VAL A 56 4.20 9.36 12.57
N ALA A 57 5.08 9.04 13.52
CA ALA A 57 5.20 7.70 14.08
C ALA A 57 4.10 7.51 15.14
N VAL A 58 2.97 6.94 14.75
CA VAL A 58 1.84 6.69 15.66
C VAL A 58 1.19 5.37 15.34
N LYS A 59 0.79 4.62 16.37
CA LYS A 59 -0.05 3.43 16.18
C LYS A 59 -1.39 3.85 15.62
N LEU A 60 -1.93 3.06 14.70
CA LEU A 60 -3.24 3.32 14.10
C LEU A 60 -4.36 2.91 15.05
N VAL A 61 -4.60 3.75 16.04
CA VAL A 61 -5.68 3.64 17.01
C VAL A 61 -6.74 4.71 16.73
N GLY A 62 -8.00 4.40 17.05
CA GLY A 62 -9.22 5.22 16.87
C GLY A 62 -9.07 6.47 16.01
N PRO A 63 -8.65 7.62 16.58
CA PRO A 63 -8.61 8.89 15.86
C PRO A 63 -7.72 8.91 14.60
N VAL A 64 -6.56 8.24 14.61
CA VAL A 64 -5.68 8.22 13.42
C VAL A 64 -6.27 7.33 12.34
N ARG A 65 -6.92 6.22 12.73
CA ARG A 65 -7.65 5.34 11.81
C ARG A 65 -8.81 6.08 11.15
N ASP A 66 -9.54 6.89 11.90
CA ASP A 66 -10.65 7.69 11.37
C ASP A 66 -10.14 8.78 10.43
N TYR A 67 -9.06 9.46 10.78
CA TYR A 67 -8.42 10.43 9.88
C TYR A 67 -7.95 9.82 8.54
N VAL A 68 -7.34 8.62 8.57
CA VAL A 68 -6.97 7.89 7.33
C VAL A 68 -8.21 7.54 6.50
N ARG A 69 -9.30 7.13 7.16
CA ARG A 69 -10.57 6.85 6.48
C ARG A 69 -11.15 8.12 5.85
N ASP A 70 -11.07 9.25 6.54
CA ASP A 70 -11.54 10.54 6.05
C ASP A 70 -10.74 11.01 4.84
N ILE A 71 -9.42 10.78 4.79
CA ILE A 71 -8.62 11.04 3.57
C ILE A 71 -9.16 10.24 2.40
N ILE A 72 -9.34 8.93 2.56
CA ILE A 72 -9.83 8.05 1.49
C ILE A 72 -11.21 8.50 0.99
N LYS A 73 -12.08 8.97 1.89
CA LYS A 73 -13.42 9.44 1.54
C LYS A 73 -13.45 10.84 0.94
N GLN A 74 -12.70 11.79 1.51
CA GLN A 74 -12.85 13.22 1.23
C GLN A 74 -11.89 13.72 0.16
N SER A 75 -10.60 13.38 0.22
CA SER A 75 -9.63 13.74 -0.84
C SER A 75 -9.64 12.76 -2.01
N GLY A 76 -10.15 11.55 -1.78
CA GLY A 76 -10.17 10.44 -2.73
C GLY A 76 -10.48 10.79 -4.19
N PRO A 77 -11.58 11.51 -4.48
CA PRO A 77 -11.96 11.83 -5.85
C PRO A 77 -11.07 12.88 -6.53
N GLU A 78 -10.56 13.86 -5.79
CA GLU A 78 -10.02 15.11 -6.36
C GLU A 78 -8.53 15.34 -6.13
N THR A 79 -7.98 14.83 -5.04
CA THR A 79 -6.63 15.23 -4.58
C THR A 79 -5.68 14.04 -4.43
N LEU A 80 -6.17 12.89 -3.96
CA LEU A 80 -5.31 11.75 -3.62
C LEU A 80 -4.76 11.07 -4.88
N THR A 81 -3.45 11.23 -5.11
CA THR A 81 -2.74 10.69 -6.29
C THR A 81 -1.91 9.44 -6.00
N LYS A 82 -1.46 9.26 -4.76
CA LYS A 82 -0.70 8.08 -4.33
C LYS A 82 -1.18 7.54 -3.00
N LEU A 83 -1.42 6.24 -2.95
CA LEU A 83 -1.81 5.53 -1.74
C LEU A 83 -0.88 4.34 -1.53
N ARG A 84 -0.15 4.35 -0.43
CA ARG A 84 0.56 3.17 0.06
C ARG A 84 -0.07 2.73 1.37
N ILE A 85 -0.56 1.50 1.40
CA ILE A 85 -1.31 0.99 2.54
C ILE A 85 -0.88 -0.42 2.91
N PHE A 86 -0.80 -0.65 4.22
CA PHE A 86 -0.49 -1.94 4.80
C PHE A 86 -1.72 -2.87 4.79
N GLU A 87 -1.52 -4.17 4.51
CA GLU A 87 -2.60 -5.14 4.21
C GLU A 87 -3.73 -5.16 5.24
N PRO A 88 -3.48 -5.24 6.56
CA PRO A 88 -4.56 -5.24 7.55
C PRO A 88 -5.42 -3.98 7.51
N LEU A 89 -4.88 -2.88 7.01
CA LEU A 89 -5.55 -1.59 6.90
C LEU A 89 -6.28 -1.42 5.56
N TRP A 90 -6.12 -2.36 4.64
CA TRP A 90 -6.89 -2.40 3.40
C TRP A 90 -8.40 -2.43 3.66
N THR A 91 -8.82 -2.99 4.80
CA THR A 91 -10.20 -2.88 5.28
C THR A 91 -10.74 -1.46 5.34
N LEU A 92 -9.89 -0.44 5.52
CA LEU A 92 -10.29 0.97 5.50
C LEU A 92 -10.70 1.44 4.10
N VAL A 93 -10.20 0.78 3.06
CA VAL A 93 -10.52 1.02 1.65
C VAL A 93 -11.72 0.17 1.20
N GLU A 94 -11.94 -1.00 1.80
CA GLU A 94 -13.09 -1.88 1.51
C GLU A 94 -14.35 -1.53 2.32
N GLN A 95 -14.21 -0.89 3.48
CA GLN A 95 -15.34 -0.58 4.33
C GLN A 95 -15.91 0.80 4.00
N ALA A 96 -17.20 0.80 3.63
CA ALA A 96 -18.06 1.93 3.33
C ALA A 96 -18.01 2.40 1.87
N GLU A 97 -19.07 3.14 1.51
CA GLU A 97 -19.33 3.85 0.26
C GLU A 97 -18.19 4.79 -0.13
N ILE A 98 -17.02 4.22 -0.42
CA ILE A 98 -15.85 4.99 -0.82
C ILE A 98 -16.10 5.41 -2.27
N PRO A 99 -16.05 6.73 -2.55
CA PRO A 99 -16.24 7.21 -3.89
C PRO A 99 -15.11 6.67 -4.79
N THR A 100 -15.37 6.65 -6.09
CA THR A 100 -14.32 6.33 -7.08
C THR A 100 -13.13 7.27 -6.85
N LEU A 101 -11.92 6.72 -6.61
CA LEU A 101 -10.72 7.53 -6.39
C LEU A 101 -10.11 7.91 -7.75
N SER A 102 -10.74 8.86 -8.43
CA SER A 102 -10.48 9.15 -9.84
C SER A 102 -9.06 9.65 -10.14
N LYS A 103 -8.41 10.28 -9.16
CA LYS A 103 -7.06 10.84 -9.30
C LYS A 103 -5.95 9.91 -8.82
N LEU A 104 -6.30 8.75 -8.25
CA LEU A 104 -5.31 7.82 -7.73
C LEU A 104 -4.54 7.18 -8.89
N GLU A 105 -3.25 7.49 -9.02
CA GLU A 105 -2.38 7.02 -10.10
C GLU A 105 -1.44 5.88 -9.66
N ASP A 106 -1.06 5.84 -8.37
CA ASP A 106 -0.19 4.83 -7.78
C ASP A 106 -0.84 4.23 -6.53
N LEU A 107 -1.11 2.92 -6.61
CA LEU A 107 -1.56 2.12 -5.49
C LEU A 107 -0.46 1.12 -5.11
N SER A 108 0.02 1.23 -3.87
CA SER A 108 0.99 0.32 -3.28
C SER A 108 0.37 -0.42 -2.10
N ILE A 109 0.35 -1.74 -2.18
CA ILE A 109 -0.19 -2.63 -1.16
C ILE A 109 0.98 -3.39 -0.52
N MET A 110 1.15 -3.25 0.80
CA MET A 110 2.22 -3.89 1.56
C MET A 110 1.67 -5.05 2.39
N ALA A 111 2.16 -6.26 2.20
CA ALA A 111 1.78 -7.41 3.04
C ALA A 111 2.88 -7.77 4.07
N MET A 112 2.44 -8.34 5.20
CA MET A 112 3.30 -8.79 6.30
C MET A 112 3.52 -10.30 6.34
N GLU A 113 4.41 -10.70 7.26
CA GLU A 113 5.27 -11.88 7.24
C GLU A 113 4.56 -13.24 7.16
N ASP A 114 3.33 -13.34 7.67
CA ASP A 114 2.74 -14.62 8.11
C ASP A 114 1.46 -15.05 7.39
N ARG A 115 1.03 -14.33 6.35
CA ARG A 115 -0.19 -14.70 5.61
C ARG A 115 0.12 -14.98 4.15
N THR A 116 -0.14 -16.21 3.70
CA THR A 116 -0.36 -16.46 2.29
C THR A 116 -1.51 -15.56 1.84
N LEU A 117 -1.38 -14.89 0.69
CA LEU A 117 -2.45 -14.04 0.15
C LEU A 117 -3.78 -14.78 -0.06
N GLU A 118 -3.75 -16.10 -0.03
CA GLU A 118 -4.90 -16.99 -0.07
C GLU A 118 -5.85 -16.79 1.13
N THR A 119 -5.39 -16.23 2.25
CA THR A 119 -6.23 -15.80 3.38
C THR A 119 -6.46 -14.29 3.45
N ASN A 120 -5.86 -13.54 2.51
CA ASN A 120 -5.78 -12.08 2.59
C ASN A 120 -7.11 -11.40 2.35
N ILE A 121 -7.25 -10.31 3.07
CA ILE A 121 -8.47 -9.52 3.20
C ILE A 121 -8.86 -8.94 1.82
N PHE A 122 -7.88 -8.66 0.96
CA PHE A 122 -8.03 -8.07 -0.40
C PHE A 122 -9.03 -8.75 -1.33
N PHE A 123 -9.30 -10.04 -1.12
CA PHE A 123 -10.11 -10.86 -2.02
C PHE A 123 -11.47 -11.24 -1.42
N ARG A 124 -11.78 -10.81 -0.19
CA ARG A 124 -12.95 -11.33 0.55
C ARG A 124 -14.27 -10.77 0.03
N ASP A 125 -14.35 -9.48 -0.28
CA ASP A 125 -15.58 -8.87 -0.80
C ASP A 125 -15.27 -7.90 -1.95
N ARG A 126 -15.25 -8.45 -3.16
CA ARG A 126 -14.95 -7.73 -4.40
C ARG A 126 -15.96 -6.64 -4.73
N SER A 127 -17.19 -6.72 -4.21
CA SER A 127 -18.23 -5.72 -4.47
C SER A 127 -17.96 -4.39 -3.78
N LYS A 128 -17.06 -4.38 -2.80
CA LYS A 128 -16.74 -3.21 -1.98
C LYS A 128 -15.39 -2.57 -2.32
N ILE A 129 -14.68 -3.09 -3.32
CA ILE A 129 -13.43 -2.49 -3.77
C ILE A 129 -13.79 -1.25 -4.62
N PRO A 130 -13.31 -0.04 -4.26
CA PRO A 130 -13.56 1.14 -5.06
C PRO A 130 -12.86 1.05 -6.42
N LYS A 131 -13.41 1.74 -7.42
CA LYS A 131 -12.79 1.84 -8.75
C LYS A 131 -11.68 2.89 -8.75
N PHE A 132 -10.66 2.67 -9.57
CA PHE A 132 -9.50 3.55 -9.68
C PHE A 132 -9.23 3.90 -11.16
N PRO A 133 -10.09 4.69 -11.83
CA PRO A 133 -9.98 4.92 -13.27
C PRO A 133 -8.68 5.62 -13.70
N GLY A 134 -8.03 6.35 -12.79
CA GLY A 134 -6.73 6.99 -13.02
C GLY A 134 -5.51 6.11 -12.75
N LEU A 135 -5.70 4.86 -12.30
CA LEU A 135 -4.60 4.02 -11.81
C LEU A 135 -3.66 3.60 -12.93
N LYS A 136 -2.41 4.05 -12.82
CA LYS A 136 -1.32 3.72 -13.76
C LYS A 136 -0.43 2.62 -13.22
N THR A 137 -0.20 2.59 -11.92
CA THR A 137 0.73 1.66 -11.27
C THR A 137 0.07 0.96 -10.10
N LEU A 138 0.15 -0.38 -10.10
CA LEU A 138 -0.25 -1.23 -8.98
C LEU A 138 0.98 -1.97 -8.47
N THR A 139 1.34 -1.74 -7.22
CA THR A 139 2.50 -2.37 -6.59
C THR A 139 2.05 -3.30 -5.46
N PHE A 140 2.45 -4.57 -5.53
CA PHE A 140 2.43 -5.46 -4.37
C PHE A 140 3.85 -5.59 -3.83
N MET A 141 4.02 -5.35 -2.54
CA MET A 141 5.33 -5.42 -1.92
C MET A 141 5.30 -6.11 -0.56
N ARG A 142 6.41 -6.78 -0.24
CA ARG A 142 6.66 -7.27 1.12
C ARG A 142 7.22 -6.15 1.99
N GLN A 143 6.56 -5.85 3.10
CA GLN A 143 7.15 -4.96 4.10
C GLN A 143 8.30 -5.71 4.80
N ARG A 144 9.49 -5.11 4.83
CA ARG A 144 10.55 -5.57 5.74
C ARG A 144 10.20 -5.08 7.15
N PRO A 145 10.28 -5.92 8.19
CA PRO A 145 10.10 -5.45 9.56
C PRO A 145 11.10 -4.34 9.85
N THR A 146 10.60 -3.15 10.19
CA THR A 146 11.42 -2.04 10.72
C THR A 146 11.51 -2.18 12.23
N TYR A 147 12.10 -3.27 12.72
CA TYR A 147 12.60 -3.33 14.08
C TYR A 147 14.09 -2.96 14.06
N PRO A 148 14.61 -2.18 15.02
CA PRO A 148 16.02 -2.27 15.32
C PRO A 148 16.20 -3.66 15.93
N ALA A 149 16.63 -4.63 15.11
CA ALA A 149 17.13 -5.87 15.67
C ALA A 149 18.32 -5.46 16.55
N ALA A 150 18.14 -5.55 17.87
CA ALA A 150 19.20 -5.32 18.84
C ALA A 150 20.32 -6.38 18.74
N ASP A 151 20.19 -7.34 17.82
CA ASP A 151 21.19 -8.36 17.56
C ASP A 151 21.61 -8.30 16.08
N ASP A 152 22.79 -7.71 15.92
CA ASP A 152 23.55 -7.51 14.70
C ASP A 152 24.02 -8.87 14.14
N HIS A 153 23.08 -9.68 13.65
CA HIS A 153 23.37 -10.89 12.90
C HIS A 153 23.22 -10.61 11.39
N PRO A 154 24.32 -10.44 10.64
CA PRO A 154 24.30 -10.08 9.21
C PRO A 154 23.93 -11.27 8.30
N GLY A 155 23.14 -12.21 8.78
CA GLY A 155 22.68 -13.34 7.98
C GLY A 155 21.46 -14.00 8.58
N ARG A 156 20.49 -14.29 7.71
CA ARG A 156 19.49 -15.38 7.80
C ARG A 156 18.02 -15.06 8.11
N TYR A 157 17.57 -13.81 8.13
CA TYR A 157 16.13 -13.57 7.93
C TYR A 157 15.84 -13.44 6.43
N LYS A 158 15.92 -14.58 5.71
CA LYS A 158 15.26 -14.69 4.40
C LYS A 158 13.78 -14.84 4.67
N LEU A 159 13.10 -13.70 4.75
CA LEU A 159 11.66 -13.69 4.75
C LEU A 159 11.17 -14.42 3.50
N PRO A 160 10.23 -15.39 3.61
CA PRO A 160 9.71 -16.07 2.44
C PRO A 160 9.11 -15.04 1.47
N PRO A 161 9.06 -15.30 0.17
CA PRO A 161 8.30 -14.44 -0.73
C PRO A 161 6.81 -14.45 -0.36
N ILE A 162 6.13 -13.36 -0.66
CA ILE A 162 4.66 -13.36 -0.70
C ILE A 162 4.23 -14.16 -1.93
N VAL A 163 3.37 -15.16 -1.78
CA VAL A 163 2.86 -15.94 -2.91
C VAL A 163 1.47 -15.42 -3.30
N ILE A 164 1.28 -15.00 -4.56
CA ILE A 164 -0.03 -14.59 -5.10
C ILE A 164 -0.44 -15.54 -6.21
N ASN A 165 -1.63 -16.12 -6.14
CA ASN A 165 -2.20 -16.87 -7.26
C ASN A 165 -2.49 -15.92 -8.45
N PRO A 166 -2.03 -16.25 -9.69
CA PRO A 166 -2.25 -15.38 -10.86
C PRO A 166 -3.72 -15.12 -11.21
N ALA A 167 -4.60 -16.10 -11.07
CA ALA A 167 -6.03 -15.94 -11.35
C ALA A 167 -6.70 -15.00 -10.34
N GLN A 168 -6.31 -15.09 -9.06
CA GLN A 168 -6.78 -14.15 -8.03
C GLN A 168 -6.31 -12.73 -8.32
N LEU A 169 -5.04 -12.56 -8.71
CA LEU A 169 -4.48 -11.27 -9.07
C LEU A 169 -5.16 -10.66 -10.31
N ALA A 170 -5.40 -11.48 -11.35
CA ALA A 170 -6.13 -11.07 -12.54
C ALA A 170 -7.54 -10.57 -12.19
N THR A 171 -8.23 -11.30 -11.31
CA THR A 171 -9.58 -10.93 -10.87
C THR A 171 -9.58 -9.64 -10.06
N PHE A 172 -8.61 -9.46 -9.16
CA PHE A 172 -8.48 -8.22 -8.40
C PHE A 172 -8.26 -7.02 -9.33
N ILE A 173 -7.37 -7.14 -10.30
CA ILE A 173 -7.09 -6.08 -11.28
C ILE A 173 -8.33 -5.77 -12.12
N ASP A 174 -9.10 -6.79 -12.50
CA ASP A 174 -10.35 -6.61 -13.24
C ASP A 174 -11.37 -5.74 -12.48
N VAL A 175 -11.49 -5.95 -11.16
CA VAL A 175 -12.39 -5.16 -10.30
C VAL A 175 -11.99 -3.68 -10.22
N LEU A 176 -10.68 -3.37 -10.35
CA LEU A 176 -10.21 -1.97 -10.39
C LEU A 176 -10.74 -1.21 -11.62
N GLY A 177 -11.12 -1.93 -12.68
CA GLY A 177 -11.68 -1.38 -13.91
C GLY A 177 -10.66 -0.77 -14.87
N VAL A 178 -9.37 -1.05 -14.68
CA VAL A 178 -8.26 -0.47 -15.46
C VAL A 178 -7.13 -1.49 -15.66
N LYS A 179 -6.25 -1.22 -16.64
CA LYS A 179 -5.03 -2.00 -16.86
C LYS A 179 -3.80 -1.26 -16.33
N PRO A 180 -3.31 -1.57 -15.11
CA PRO A 180 -2.13 -0.91 -14.57
C PRO A 180 -0.83 -1.56 -15.09
N THR A 181 0.27 -0.83 -14.90
CA THR A 181 1.60 -1.45 -14.76
C THR A 181 1.67 -2.16 -13.42
N LEU A 182 1.90 -3.47 -13.44
CA LEU A 182 2.01 -4.29 -12.24
C LEU A 182 3.48 -4.34 -11.77
N ILE A 183 3.72 -4.02 -10.51
CA ILE A 183 5.05 -4.13 -9.89
C ILE A 183 4.97 -5.12 -8.73
N LEU A 184 5.82 -6.14 -8.76
CA LEU A 184 5.90 -7.17 -7.73
C LEU A 184 7.26 -7.08 -7.02
N GLN A 185 7.26 -6.88 -5.71
CA GLN A 185 8.47 -6.67 -4.90
C GLN A 185 8.50 -7.63 -3.70
N GLY A 186 9.42 -8.59 -3.69
CA GLY A 186 9.39 -9.65 -2.66
C GLY A 186 8.14 -10.55 -2.77
N VAL A 187 7.57 -10.61 -3.97
CA VAL A 187 6.35 -11.35 -4.32
C VAL A 187 6.67 -12.36 -5.42
N VAL A 188 6.03 -13.52 -5.36
CA VAL A 188 6.17 -14.66 -6.26
C VAL A 188 4.81 -15.07 -6.78
N LEU A 189 4.78 -15.42 -8.07
CA LEU A 189 3.66 -16.11 -8.68
C LEU A 189 4.00 -17.62 -8.71
N PRO A 190 3.20 -18.49 -8.06
CA PRO A 190 3.42 -19.92 -8.11
C PRO A 190 3.21 -20.44 -9.53
N HIS A 191 3.66 -21.67 -9.80
CA HIS A 191 3.34 -22.33 -11.06
C HIS A 191 1.82 -22.43 -11.22
N ALA A 192 1.30 -21.87 -12.30
CA ALA A 192 -0.13 -21.80 -12.58
C ALA A 192 -0.40 -22.32 -14.00
N PRO A 193 -1.62 -22.83 -14.27
CA PRO A 193 -2.05 -23.12 -15.63
C PRO A 193 -1.78 -21.95 -16.57
N GLN A 194 -1.41 -22.23 -17.82
CA GLN A 194 -1.14 -21.19 -18.82
C GLN A 194 -2.33 -20.23 -18.97
N ALA A 195 -3.56 -20.74 -18.90
CA ALA A 195 -4.77 -19.94 -18.95
C ALA A 195 -4.84 -18.85 -17.86
N ASP A 196 -4.33 -19.12 -16.65
CA ASP A 196 -4.34 -18.15 -15.54
C ASP A 196 -3.28 -17.06 -15.75
N LEU A 197 -2.15 -17.43 -16.35
CA LEU A 197 -1.09 -16.48 -16.72
C LEU A 197 -1.55 -15.59 -17.88
N ASP A 198 -2.23 -16.15 -18.88
CA ASP A 198 -2.79 -15.40 -20.01
C ASP A 198 -3.91 -14.46 -19.54
N ALA A 199 -4.76 -14.93 -18.62
CA ALA A 199 -5.78 -14.11 -17.98
C ALA A 199 -5.13 -12.91 -17.26
N LEU A 200 -4.09 -13.12 -16.47
CA LEU A 200 -3.35 -12.04 -15.80
C LEU A 200 -2.72 -11.07 -16.81
N GLN A 201 -2.03 -11.57 -17.83
CA GLN A 201 -1.40 -10.75 -18.87
C GLN A 201 -2.43 -9.87 -19.59
N SER A 202 -3.64 -10.38 -19.84
CA SER A 202 -4.71 -9.61 -20.48
C SER A 202 -5.19 -8.40 -19.67
N LYS A 203 -4.93 -8.37 -18.35
CA LYS A 203 -5.39 -7.35 -17.40
C LYS A 203 -4.34 -6.29 -17.07
N ILE A 204 -3.10 -6.43 -17.52
CA ILE A 204 -2.00 -5.51 -17.22
C ILE A 204 -1.42 -4.90 -18.49
N VAL A 205 -0.75 -3.75 -18.36
CA VAL A 205 0.04 -3.18 -19.46
C VAL A 205 1.41 -3.84 -19.53
N THR A 206 2.05 -3.99 -18.38
CA THR A 206 3.37 -4.61 -18.24
C THR A 206 3.55 -5.10 -16.80
N ALA A 207 4.39 -6.12 -16.60
CA ALA A 207 4.79 -6.62 -15.29
C ALA A 207 6.27 -6.33 -15.05
N ARG A 208 6.59 -5.75 -13.89
CA ARG A 208 7.97 -5.52 -13.44
C ARG A 208 8.22 -6.26 -12.14
N LEU A 209 9.24 -7.11 -12.16
CA LEU A 209 9.74 -7.77 -10.97
C LEU A 209 10.86 -6.91 -10.38
N ARG A 210 10.69 -6.42 -9.15
CA ARG A 210 11.79 -5.83 -8.39
C ARG A 210 12.34 -6.89 -7.46
N ALA A 211 13.44 -7.50 -7.87
CA ALA A 211 14.14 -8.51 -7.12
C ALA A 211 14.87 -7.90 -5.92
N ASP A 212 14.22 -7.91 -4.76
CA ASP A 212 14.92 -7.91 -3.47
C ASP A 212 15.35 -9.33 -3.05
N ILE A 213 14.89 -10.35 -3.79
CA ILE A 213 15.17 -11.76 -3.53
C ILE A 213 16.44 -12.15 -4.30
N ARG A 214 17.58 -12.21 -3.61
CA ARG A 214 18.79 -12.83 -4.15
C ARG A 214 18.53 -14.33 -4.36
N ARG A 215 18.27 -14.70 -5.62
CA ARG A 215 18.15 -16.03 -6.26
C ARG A 215 16.73 -16.59 -6.41
N PRO A 216 16.43 -17.22 -7.56
CA PRO A 216 15.15 -17.85 -7.84
C PRO A 216 14.97 -19.10 -6.98
N TYR A 217 13.76 -19.32 -6.47
CA TYR A 217 13.36 -20.65 -6.01
C TYR A 217 13.12 -21.53 -7.25
N PRO A 218 13.48 -22.82 -7.21
CA PRO A 218 13.13 -23.75 -8.27
C PRO A 218 11.60 -23.76 -8.49
N GLY A 219 11.14 -23.65 -9.75
CA GLY A 219 9.72 -23.76 -10.11
C GLY A 219 8.92 -22.45 -10.18
N GLN A 220 9.57 -21.28 -10.18
CA GLN A 220 8.89 -19.98 -10.32
C GLN A 220 8.84 -19.49 -11.76
N TRP A 221 7.67 -19.00 -12.18
CA TRP A 221 7.47 -18.36 -13.48
C TRP A 221 7.73 -16.85 -13.40
N TYR A 222 8.40 -16.31 -14.42
CA TYR A 222 8.69 -14.90 -14.55
C TYR A 222 8.23 -14.43 -15.94
N PRO A 223 7.42 -13.36 -16.06
CA PRO A 223 7.11 -12.79 -17.36
C PRO A 223 8.38 -12.24 -18.01
N ALA A 224 8.50 -12.42 -19.32
CA ALA A 224 9.56 -11.80 -20.12
C ALA A 224 9.42 -10.27 -20.06
N VAL A 225 10.57 -9.59 -19.90
CA VAL A 225 10.72 -8.13 -19.84
C VAL A 225 10.55 -7.51 -21.22
#